data_AF-A0A7U9DT32-F1
#
_entry.id   AF-A0A7U9DT32-F1
#
_cell.length_a   1.000
_cell.length_b   1.000
_cell.length_c   1.000
_cell.angle_alpha   90.00
_cell.angle_beta   90.00
_cell.angle_gamma   90.00
#
_symmetry.space_group_name_H-M   'P 1'
#
loop_
_entity.id
_entity.type
_entity.pdbx_description
1 polymer ?
#
loop_
_entity_poly.entity_id
_entity_poly.type
_entity_poly.pdbx_seq_one_letter_code
_entity_poly.pdbx_strand_id
1 'polypeptide(L)'
;MSVLYGIAAATVTATASFLLTAVLAALLRAPALRLAVVDRRRRRPVPLLGGVAVVLVTAVVAWAGDRAGVVPLGPAAGRLLAAATVVGALGLAADVWRLRRRWLLAGTAVAAACVVPYGETGPVAGALAVGWVALVTGAFRGLDHADGVAGTVGVVTAFGVGACAAVELMDGPAVLLLVLAAALAGFLLHNWHPARIALGACGSLFTGFLLTGAAVLARSGYGPVGGAGVLCALTAVPVADAVLVLLSRRLAGRPLSRGGPDHLAHRLRRLGLTAQGAVVVLGGAALCAVVVGVLAHTGRVGGQAALWVAGGAAAGVLGLLRVRVYGPARLRRGAGVRAPVRRAGGRGAAAADRDAEAADRDAEGADRSVPGASRGNRSRGRCVLPGGDFSGSSGHEYRERAGRGAVACKERIRVESARLTSVDPSPGVMHT
;
A
#
# COMPACT_ATOMS: atom_id res chain seq x y z
N MET A 1 -36.60 15.56 -21.89
CA MET A 1 -36.33 15.80 -20.45
C MET A 1 -35.65 14.61 -19.75
N SER A 2 -35.86 13.37 -20.20
CA SER A 2 -35.32 12.16 -19.57
C SER A 2 -33.78 12.04 -19.60
N VAL A 3 -33.13 12.44 -20.70
CA VAL A 3 -31.65 12.35 -20.83
C VAL A 3 -30.93 13.36 -19.93
N LEU A 4 -31.42 14.60 -19.88
CA LEU A 4 -30.84 15.65 -19.03
C LEU A 4 -30.96 15.29 -17.54
N TYR A 5 -32.09 14.69 -17.15
CA TYR A 5 -32.31 14.18 -15.80
C TYR A 5 -31.35 13.03 -15.46
N GLY A 6 -31.16 12.07 -16.37
CA GLY A 6 -30.21 10.97 -16.19
C GLY A 6 -28.75 11.44 -16.03
N ILE A 7 -28.33 12.42 -16.83
CA ILE A 7 -26.99 13.01 -16.71
C ILE A 7 -26.83 13.77 -15.38
N ALA A 8 -27.83 14.57 -14.99
CA ALA A 8 -27.80 15.28 -13.72
C ALA A 8 -27.78 14.32 -12.51
N ALA A 9 -28.56 13.24 -12.57
CA ALA A 9 -28.55 12.18 -11.58
C ALA A 9 -27.17 11.51 -11.44
N ALA A 10 -26.55 11.16 -12.56
CA ALA A 10 -25.23 10.55 -12.60
C ALA A 10 -24.13 11.48 -12.07
N THR A 11 -24.18 12.79 -12.39
CA THR A 11 -23.21 13.76 -11.90
C THR A 11 -23.39 14.02 -10.40
N VAL A 12 -24.62 14.14 -9.91
CA VAL A 12 -24.91 14.31 -8.48
C VAL A 12 -24.43 13.10 -7.68
N THR A 13 -24.73 11.88 -8.12
CA THR A 13 -24.29 10.65 -7.45
C THR A 13 -22.78 10.49 -7.47
N ALA A 14 -22.11 10.80 -8.59
CA ALA A 14 -20.65 10.80 -8.68
C ALA A 14 -20.02 11.84 -7.73
N THR A 15 -20.52 13.07 -7.74
CA THR A 15 -19.99 14.16 -6.88
C THR A 15 -20.20 13.84 -5.40
N ALA A 16 -21.38 13.33 -5.04
CA ALA A 16 -21.66 12.86 -3.68
C ALA A 16 -20.71 11.74 -3.27
N SER A 17 -20.45 10.76 -4.15
CA SER A 17 -19.53 9.64 -3.89
C SER A 17 -18.09 10.11 -3.66
N PHE A 18 -17.63 11.05 -4.49
CA PHE A 18 -16.31 11.65 -4.36
C PHE A 18 -16.14 12.36 -3.02
N LEU A 19 -17.06 13.28 -2.69
CA LEU A 19 -17.00 14.06 -1.46
C LEU A 19 -17.15 13.17 -0.23
N LEU A 20 -18.13 12.26 -0.23
CA LEU A 20 -18.39 11.37 0.89
C LEU A 20 -17.20 10.43 1.14
N THR A 21 -16.56 9.91 0.09
CA THR A 21 -15.37 9.06 0.26
C THR A 21 -14.18 9.87 0.75
N ALA A 22 -13.98 11.10 0.26
CA ALA A 22 -12.91 11.97 0.74
C ALA A 22 -13.07 12.29 2.24
N VAL A 23 -14.27 12.66 2.67
CA VAL A 23 -14.58 12.93 4.08
C VAL A 23 -14.44 11.66 4.93
N LEU A 24 -15.05 10.55 4.50
CA LEU A 24 -15.02 9.30 5.26
C LEU A 24 -13.61 8.73 5.37
N ALA A 25 -12.79 8.80 4.32
CA ALA A 25 -11.39 8.38 4.36
C ALA A 25 -10.57 9.22 5.35
N ALA A 26 -10.84 10.54 5.45
CA ALA A 26 -10.23 11.39 6.45
C ALA A 26 -10.67 11.02 7.87
N LEU A 27 -11.97 10.79 8.08
CA LEU A 27 -12.55 10.43 9.38
C LEU A 27 -12.06 9.07 9.88
N LEU A 28 -11.97 8.07 9.00
CA LEU A 28 -11.51 6.72 9.33
C LEU A 28 -10.01 6.64 9.67
N ARG A 29 -9.25 7.72 9.46
CA ARG A 29 -7.83 7.78 9.83
C ARG A 29 -7.62 7.66 11.34
N ALA A 30 -8.39 8.38 12.14
CA ALA A 30 -8.29 8.38 13.59
C ALA A 30 -8.61 7.00 14.23
N PRO A 31 -9.74 6.34 13.92
CA PRO A 31 -10.05 5.02 14.47
C PRO A 31 -9.08 3.94 13.97
N ALA A 32 -8.59 4.01 12.73
CA ALA A 32 -7.59 3.05 12.23
C ALA A 32 -6.30 3.07 13.06
N LEU A 33 -5.85 4.25 13.49
CA LEU A 33 -4.67 4.41 14.33
C LEU A 33 -4.93 3.92 15.76
N ARG A 34 -6.14 4.17 16.30
CA ARG A 34 -6.53 3.69 17.64
C ARG A 34 -6.64 2.17 17.72
N LEU A 35 -7.16 1.53 16.67
CA LEU A 35 -7.31 0.07 16.58
C LEU A 35 -6.02 -0.65 16.14
N ALA A 36 -4.92 0.09 15.93
CA ALA A 36 -3.65 -0.44 15.44
C ALA A 36 -3.74 -1.28 14.13
N VAL A 37 -4.75 -1.01 13.30
CA VAL A 37 -4.93 -1.64 11.98
C VAL A 37 -4.09 -0.88 10.95
N VAL A 38 -2.78 -1.12 11.01
CA VAL A 38 -1.77 -0.36 10.28
C VAL A 38 -0.91 -1.26 9.40
N ASP A 39 -0.61 -0.81 8.18
CA ASP A 39 0.30 -1.50 7.30
C ASP A 39 1.75 -1.29 7.75
N ARG A 40 2.33 -2.32 8.37
CA ARG A 40 3.72 -2.35 8.82
C ARG A 40 4.71 -2.71 7.70
N ARG A 41 4.24 -2.99 6.47
CA ARG A 41 5.12 -3.29 5.32
C ARG A 41 5.80 -2.05 4.76
N ARG A 42 5.22 -0.87 5.03
CA ARG A 42 5.74 0.43 4.61
C ARG A 42 6.70 0.99 5.66
N ARG A 43 7.64 1.83 5.21
CA ARG A 43 8.60 2.49 6.13
C ARG A 43 7.91 3.37 7.17
N ARG A 44 6.71 3.87 6.86
CA ARG A 44 5.82 4.59 7.79
C ARG A 44 4.56 3.74 7.98
N PRO A 45 4.07 3.56 9.21
CA PRO A 45 2.83 2.82 9.45
C PRO A 45 1.66 3.63 8.89
N VAL A 46 1.03 3.13 7.82
CA VAL A 46 -0.14 3.76 7.17
C VAL A 46 -1.42 3.01 7.53
N PRO A 47 -2.50 3.68 7.99
CA PRO A 47 -3.77 3.02 8.33
C PRO A 47 -4.43 2.33 7.13
N LEU A 48 -5.02 1.15 7.34
CA LEU A 48 -5.56 0.26 6.29
C LEU A 48 -7.09 0.37 6.05
N LEU A 49 -7.78 1.34 6.67
CA LEU A 49 -9.25 1.45 6.59
C LEU A 49 -9.77 2.19 5.33
N GLY A 50 -8.90 2.56 4.39
CA GLY A 50 -9.29 3.30 3.20
C GLY A 50 -10.30 2.55 2.32
N GLY A 51 -10.12 1.23 2.20
CA GLY A 51 -11.02 0.38 1.45
C GLY A 51 -12.43 0.29 2.05
N VAL A 52 -12.56 0.39 3.37
CA VAL A 52 -13.89 0.42 4.03
C VAL A 52 -14.66 1.66 3.60
N ALA A 53 -14.01 2.82 3.50
CA ALA A 53 -14.65 4.02 2.98
C ALA A 53 -15.16 3.82 1.55
N VAL A 54 -14.31 3.30 0.65
CA VAL A 54 -14.68 3.06 -0.76
C VAL A 54 -15.85 2.09 -0.87
N VAL A 55 -15.81 0.96 -0.14
CA VAL A 55 -16.87 -0.06 -0.15
C VAL A 55 -18.19 0.51 0.36
N LEU A 56 -18.17 1.16 1.53
CA LEU A 56 -19.39 1.70 2.15
C LEU A 56 -20.01 2.79 1.29
N VAL A 57 -19.22 3.73 0.78
CA VAL A 57 -19.76 4.81 -0.06
C VAL A 57 -20.32 4.26 -1.37
N THR A 58 -19.61 3.34 -2.03
CA THR A 58 -20.10 2.72 -3.26
C THR A 58 -21.41 1.97 -3.01
N ALA A 59 -21.49 1.19 -1.93
CA ALA A 59 -22.69 0.42 -1.60
C ALA A 59 -23.89 1.30 -1.21
N VAL A 60 -23.67 2.31 -0.36
CA VAL A 60 -24.73 3.21 0.13
C VAL A 60 -25.24 4.11 -0.99
N VAL A 61 -24.35 4.72 -1.79
CA VAL A 61 -24.77 5.60 -2.88
C VAL A 61 -25.50 4.81 -3.97
N ALA A 62 -25.02 3.61 -4.31
CA ALA A 62 -25.73 2.74 -5.25
C ALA A 62 -27.12 2.38 -4.69
N TRP A 63 -27.21 1.86 -3.47
CA TRP A 63 -28.49 1.49 -2.86
C TRP A 63 -29.47 2.66 -2.75
N ALA A 64 -28.99 3.84 -2.35
CA ALA A 64 -29.81 5.04 -2.28
C ALA A 64 -30.30 5.50 -3.66
N GLY A 65 -29.44 5.42 -4.68
CA GLY A 65 -29.78 5.75 -6.07
C GLY A 65 -30.86 4.81 -6.65
N ASP A 66 -30.76 3.51 -6.35
CA ASP A 66 -31.77 2.52 -6.71
C ASP A 66 -33.10 2.80 -6.02
N ARG A 67 -33.07 3.02 -4.70
CA ARG A 67 -34.27 3.27 -3.89
C ARG A 67 -34.98 4.55 -4.24
N ALA A 68 -34.24 5.59 -4.64
CA ALA A 68 -34.81 6.85 -5.08
C ALA A 68 -35.40 6.78 -6.49
N GLY A 69 -35.22 5.67 -7.22
CA GLY A 69 -35.64 5.54 -8.62
C GLY A 69 -34.88 6.45 -9.57
N VAL A 70 -33.79 7.06 -9.10
CA VAL A 70 -32.98 8.02 -9.83
C VAL A 70 -32.03 7.29 -10.79
N VAL A 71 -31.50 6.13 -10.36
CA VAL A 71 -30.73 5.21 -11.19
C VAL A 71 -31.08 3.77 -10.80
N PRO A 72 -31.91 3.05 -11.57
CA PRO A 72 -32.25 1.67 -11.26
C PRO A 72 -31.02 0.77 -11.43
N LEU A 73 -30.54 0.21 -10.32
CA LEU A 73 -29.52 -0.82 -10.34
C LEU A 73 -30.24 -2.12 -10.71
N GLY A 74 -30.28 -2.39 -12.03
CA GLY A 74 -30.83 -3.65 -12.54
C GLY A 74 -30.27 -4.87 -11.79
N PRO A 75 -30.99 -6.00 -11.79
CA PRO A 75 -30.71 -7.14 -10.91
C PRO A 75 -29.28 -7.69 -11.06
N ALA A 76 -28.69 -7.61 -12.25
CA ALA A 76 -27.30 -8.00 -12.49
C ALA A 76 -26.30 -7.10 -11.74
N ALA A 77 -26.49 -5.77 -11.76
CA ALA A 77 -25.63 -4.83 -11.06
C ALA A 77 -25.77 -4.95 -9.54
N GLY A 78 -27.00 -5.15 -9.04
CA GLY A 78 -27.25 -5.41 -7.63
C GLY A 78 -26.56 -6.68 -7.12
N ARG A 79 -26.66 -7.79 -7.86
CA ARG A 79 -25.95 -9.04 -7.53
C ARG A 79 -24.43 -8.87 -7.56
N LEU A 80 -23.90 -8.17 -8.56
CA LEU A 80 -22.47 -7.89 -8.66
C LEU A 80 -21.99 -7.05 -7.47
N LEU A 81 -22.71 -6.00 -7.10
CA LEU A 81 -22.39 -5.15 -5.94
C LEU A 81 -22.44 -5.95 -4.64
N ALA A 82 -23.46 -6.78 -4.43
CA ALA A 82 -23.59 -7.63 -3.25
C ALA A 82 -22.44 -8.66 -3.15
N ALA A 83 -22.06 -9.29 -4.26
CA ALA A 83 -20.91 -10.20 -4.27
C ALA A 83 -19.59 -9.45 -4.04
N ALA A 84 -19.43 -8.25 -4.61
CA ALA A 84 -18.27 -7.42 -4.39
C ALA A 84 -18.15 -7.01 -2.92
N THR A 85 -19.23 -6.58 -2.26
CA THR A 85 -19.21 -6.21 -0.84
C THR A 85 -18.85 -7.39 0.06
N VAL A 86 -19.33 -8.62 -0.25
CA VAL A 86 -18.89 -9.85 0.43
C VAL A 86 -17.39 -10.09 0.25
N VAL A 87 -16.85 -9.91 -0.96
CA VAL A 87 -15.42 -10.00 -1.24
C VAL A 87 -14.63 -8.89 -0.51
N GLY A 88 -15.17 -7.69 -0.42
CA GLY A 88 -14.62 -6.59 0.38
C GLY A 88 -14.57 -6.92 1.86
N ALA A 89 -15.63 -7.51 2.41
CA ALA A 89 -15.67 -7.99 3.80
C ALA A 89 -14.64 -9.10 4.06
N LEU A 90 -14.47 -10.04 3.12
CA LEU A 90 -13.39 -11.04 3.17
C LEU A 90 -12.01 -10.38 3.14
N GLY A 91 -11.85 -9.29 2.39
CA GLY A 91 -10.64 -8.46 2.40
C GLY A 91 -10.41 -7.76 3.73
N LEU A 92 -11.44 -7.19 4.35
CA LEU A 92 -11.37 -6.59 5.68
C LEU A 92 -10.98 -7.62 6.74
N ALA A 93 -11.59 -8.80 6.70
CA ALA A 93 -11.23 -9.95 7.52
C ALA A 93 -9.74 -10.33 7.33
N ALA A 94 -9.23 -10.23 6.10
CA ALA A 94 -7.82 -10.49 5.82
C ALA A 94 -6.87 -9.38 6.33
N ASP A 95 -7.32 -8.12 6.37
CA ASP A 95 -6.55 -7.01 6.94
C ASP A 95 -6.44 -7.13 8.47
N VAL A 96 -7.51 -7.59 9.14
CA VAL A 96 -7.54 -7.79 10.60
C VAL A 96 -6.87 -9.09 11.02
N TRP A 97 -7.26 -10.23 10.42
CA TRP A 97 -6.82 -11.57 10.85
C TRP A 97 -5.66 -12.16 10.04
N ARG A 98 -5.11 -11.41 9.07
CA ARG A 98 -3.96 -11.83 8.23
C ARG A 98 -4.19 -13.18 7.53
N LEU A 99 -5.34 -13.34 6.89
CA LEU A 99 -5.73 -14.57 6.19
C LEU A 99 -4.72 -14.95 5.09
N ARG A 100 -4.57 -16.27 4.88
CA ARG A 100 -3.70 -16.82 3.82
C ARG A 100 -4.27 -16.48 2.44
N ARG A 101 -3.39 -16.18 1.47
CA ARG A 101 -3.75 -15.79 0.09
C ARG A 101 -4.68 -16.81 -0.61
N ARG A 102 -4.54 -18.10 -0.32
CA ARG A 102 -5.39 -19.15 -0.91
C ARG A 102 -6.87 -18.99 -0.54
N TRP A 103 -7.17 -18.57 0.69
CA TRP A 103 -8.55 -18.37 1.16
C TRP A 103 -9.20 -17.16 0.51
N LEU A 104 -8.40 -16.10 0.29
CA LEU A 104 -8.85 -14.92 -0.45
C LEU A 104 -9.20 -15.29 -1.90
N LEU A 105 -8.33 -16.04 -2.58
CA LEU A 105 -8.59 -16.47 -3.96
C LEU A 105 -9.79 -17.42 -4.07
N ALA A 106 -9.91 -18.38 -3.14
CA ALA A 106 -11.06 -19.28 -3.10
C ALA A 106 -12.37 -18.52 -2.87
N GLY A 107 -12.41 -17.62 -1.90
CA GLY A 107 -13.59 -16.79 -1.63
C GLY A 107 -13.97 -15.90 -2.81
N THR A 108 -12.99 -15.29 -3.49
CA THR A 108 -13.26 -14.51 -4.71
C THR A 108 -13.77 -15.37 -5.86
N ALA A 109 -13.26 -16.60 -6.01
CA ALA A 109 -13.71 -17.50 -7.07
C ALA A 109 -15.14 -17.98 -6.82
N VAL A 110 -15.50 -18.30 -5.57
CA VAL A 110 -16.87 -18.66 -5.20
C VAL A 110 -17.82 -17.49 -5.45
N ALA A 111 -17.46 -16.28 -5.00
CA ALA A 111 -18.27 -15.10 -5.25
C ALA A 111 -18.44 -14.81 -6.76
N ALA A 112 -17.37 -14.98 -7.56
CA ALA A 112 -17.42 -14.81 -9.00
C ALA A 112 -18.33 -15.85 -9.66
N ALA A 113 -18.27 -17.10 -9.21
CA ALA A 113 -19.13 -18.17 -9.71
C ALA A 113 -20.63 -17.89 -9.49
N CYS A 114 -21.01 -17.16 -8.44
CA CYS A 114 -22.40 -16.76 -8.22
C CYS A 114 -22.89 -15.60 -9.11
N VAL A 115 -21.97 -14.83 -9.71
CA VAL A 115 -22.32 -13.61 -10.49
C VAL A 115 -22.26 -13.85 -11.99
N VAL A 116 -21.36 -14.74 -12.46
CA VAL A 116 -21.15 -14.97 -13.89
C VAL A 116 -22.42 -15.57 -14.53
N PRO A 117 -22.93 -14.99 -15.63
CA PRO A 117 -24.11 -15.49 -16.33
C PRO A 117 -23.76 -16.71 -17.20
N TYR A 118 -23.82 -17.91 -16.63
CA TYR A 118 -23.56 -19.16 -17.37
C TYR A 118 -24.56 -19.43 -18.49
N GLY A 119 -25.77 -18.85 -18.41
CA GLY A 119 -26.78 -19.00 -19.46
C GLY A 119 -26.35 -18.41 -20.81
N GLU A 120 -25.59 -17.31 -20.80
CA GLU A 120 -25.13 -16.63 -22.02
C GLU A 120 -23.71 -17.03 -22.41
N THR A 121 -22.85 -17.32 -21.43
CA THR A 121 -21.44 -17.64 -21.67
C THR A 121 -21.20 -19.14 -21.90
N GLY A 122 -22.11 -20.00 -21.45
CA GLY A 122 -21.90 -21.44 -21.38
C GLY A 122 -20.95 -21.85 -20.24
N PRO A 123 -20.89 -23.14 -19.91
CA PRO A 123 -20.18 -23.63 -18.72
C PRO A 123 -18.66 -23.44 -18.81
N VAL A 124 -18.07 -23.65 -20.00
CA VAL A 124 -16.62 -23.57 -20.20
C VAL A 124 -16.14 -22.12 -20.17
N ALA A 125 -16.75 -21.23 -20.95
CA ALA A 125 -16.35 -19.82 -20.96
C ALA A 125 -16.71 -19.13 -19.63
N GLY A 126 -17.83 -19.53 -19.00
CA GLY A 126 -18.18 -19.08 -17.65
C GLY A 126 -17.11 -19.47 -16.60
N ALA A 127 -16.63 -20.72 -16.61
CA ALA A 127 -15.56 -21.15 -15.72
C ALA A 127 -14.24 -20.38 -15.96
N LEU A 128 -13.91 -20.11 -17.22
CA LEU A 128 -12.76 -19.26 -17.57
C LEU A 128 -12.94 -17.82 -17.07
N ALA A 129 -14.14 -17.26 -17.18
CA ALA A 129 -14.48 -15.94 -16.68
C ALA A 129 -14.36 -15.86 -15.15
N VAL A 130 -14.81 -16.88 -14.41
CA VAL A 130 -14.63 -17.00 -12.96
C VAL A 130 -13.15 -16.99 -12.59
N GLY A 131 -12.35 -17.81 -13.29
CA GLY A 131 -10.89 -17.84 -13.11
C GLY A 131 -10.24 -16.50 -13.39
N TRP A 132 -10.69 -15.81 -14.44
CA TRP A 132 -10.21 -14.47 -14.80
C TRP A 132 -10.55 -13.43 -13.74
N VAL A 133 -11.79 -13.39 -13.26
CA VAL A 133 -12.23 -12.48 -12.18
C VAL A 133 -11.39 -12.70 -10.93
N ALA A 134 -11.20 -13.95 -10.49
CA ALA A 134 -10.39 -14.25 -9.31
C ALA A 134 -8.91 -13.84 -9.48
N LEU A 135 -8.34 -14.08 -10.66
CA LEU A 135 -6.94 -13.74 -10.98
C LEU A 135 -6.73 -12.23 -10.99
N VAL A 136 -7.56 -11.48 -11.73
CA VAL A 136 -7.46 -10.01 -11.82
C VAL A 136 -7.74 -9.37 -10.47
N THR A 137 -8.71 -9.86 -9.70
CA THR A 137 -8.97 -9.39 -8.33
C THR A 137 -7.73 -9.58 -7.44
N GLY A 138 -7.09 -10.75 -7.53
CA GLY A 138 -5.83 -11.01 -6.84
C GLY A 138 -4.67 -10.12 -7.30
N ALA A 139 -4.67 -9.71 -8.57
CA ALA A 139 -3.71 -8.79 -9.17
C ALA A 139 -3.90 -7.34 -8.68
N PHE A 140 -5.14 -6.85 -8.58
CA PHE A 140 -5.46 -5.55 -7.97
C PHE A 140 -4.99 -5.46 -6.52
N ARG A 141 -5.17 -6.53 -5.73
CA ARG A 141 -4.55 -6.63 -4.40
C ARG A 141 -3.03 -6.56 -4.44
N GLY A 142 -2.41 -7.02 -5.53
CA GLY A 142 -0.98 -6.85 -5.77
C GLY A 142 -0.57 -5.39 -5.92
N LEU A 143 -1.38 -4.56 -6.58
CA LEU A 143 -1.08 -3.15 -6.84
C LEU A 143 -1.08 -2.25 -5.60
N ASP A 144 -1.78 -2.63 -4.51
CA ASP A 144 -1.88 -1.85 -3.26
C ASP A 144 -0.56 -1.80 -2.44
N HIS A 145 0.54 -2.35 -2.97
CA HIS A 145 1.86 -2.25 -2.35
C HIS A 145 2.50 -0.86 -2.45
N ALA A 146 2.04 -0.01 -3.38
CA ALA A 146 2.56 1.33 -3.64
C ALA A 146 1.49 2.40 -3.42
N ASP A 147 1.89 3.62 -3.07
CA ASP A 147 0.97 4.76 -2.89
C ASP A 147 0.35 5.14 -4.24
N GLY A 148 -0.97 5.38 -4.29
CA GLY A 148 -1.67 5.91 -5.46
C GLY A 148 -1.85 4.93 -6.63
N VAL A 149 -1.05 3.86 -6.75
CA VAL A 149 -1.10 2.96 -7.93
C VAL A 149 -2.45 2.26 -8.07
N ALA A 150 -2.92 1.58 -7.01
CA ALA A 150 -4.18 0.84 -7.06
C ALA A 150 -5.39 1.77 -7.29
N GLY A 151 -5.38 2.97 -6.68
CA GLY A 151 -6.41 3.98 -6.87
C GLY A 151 -6.44 4.51 -8.30
N THR A 152 -5.30 4.98 -8.83
CA THR A 152 -5.22 5.52 -10.20
C THR A 152 -5.59 4.49 -11.25
N VAL A 153 -5.04 3.27 -11.18
CA VAL A 153 -5.38 2.20 -12.12
C VAL A 153 -6.85 1.80 -11.97
N GLY A 154 -7.38 1.76 -10.75
CA GLY A 154 -8.80 1.48 -10.49
C GLY A 154 -9.73 2.52 -11.12
N VAL A 155 -9.45 3.82 -10.95
CA VAL A 155 -10.24 4.92 -11.56
C VAL A 155 -10.25 4.82 -13.07
N VAL A 156 -9.07 4.68 -13.69
CA VAL A 156 -8.94 4.59 -15.16
C VAL A 156 -9.68 3.37 -15.71
N THR A 157 -9.54 2.22 -15.04
CA THR A 157 -10.22 0.99 -15.43
C THR A 157 -11.74 1.12 -15.23
N ALA A 158 -12.20 1.75 -14.16
CA ALA A 158 -13.61 1.99 -13.89
C ALA A 158 -14.28 2.81 -14.98
N PHE A 159 -13.64 3.91 -15.43
CA PHE A 159 -14.13 4.70 -16.55
C PHE A 159 -14.17 3.90 -17.84
N GLY A 160 -13.13 3.10 -18.13
CA GLY A 160 -13.08 2.25 -19.31
C GLY A 160 -14.19 1.21 -19.36
N VAL A 161 -14.31 0.42 -18.29
CA VAL A 161 -15.34 -0.61 -18.19
C VAL A 161 -16.74 0.03 -18.15
N GLY A 162 -16.89 1.19 -17.50
CA GLY A 162 -18.14 1.95 -17.45
C GLY A 162 -18.56 2.45 -18.84
N ALA A 163 -17.61 2.91 -19.65
CA ALA A 163 -17.86 3.27 -21.04
C ALA A 163 -18.31 2.07 -21.88
N CYS A 164 -17.68 0.89 -21.69
CA CYS A 164 -18.16 -0.35 -22.34
C CYS A 164 -19.58 -0.69 -21.91
N ALA A 165 -19.88 -0.67 -20.61
CA ALA A 165 -21.23 -0.93 -20.10
C ALA A 165 -22.27 0.05 -20.66
N ALA A 166 -21.92 1.33 -20.81
CA ALA A 166 -22.80 2.34 -21.40
C ALA A 166 -23.08 2.08 -22.89
N VAL A 167 -22.09 1.60 -23.65
CA VAL A 167 -22.25 1.20 -25.06
C VAL A 167 -23.24 0.04 -25.20
N GLU A 168 -23.20 -0.90 -24.25
CA GLU A 168 -24.14 -2.04 -24.18
C GLU A 168 -25.52 -1.67 -23.60
N LEU A 169 -25.80 -0.38 -23.37
CA LEU A 169 -27.05 0.10 -22.75
C LEU A 169 -27.31 -0.51 -21.36
N MET A 170 -26.23 -0.87 -20.65
CA MET A 170 -26.29 -1.39 -19.28
C MET A 170 -26.17 -0.25 -18.27
N ASP A 171 -27.26 0.50 -18.06
CA ASP A 171 -27.29 1.69 -17.20
C ASP A 171 -26.83 1.39 -15.76
N GLY A 172 -27.30 0.27 -15.18
CA GLY A 172 -26.94 -0.13 -13.81
C GLY A 172 -25.43 -0.30 -13.60
N PRO A 173 -24.76 -1.21 -14.34
CA PRO A 173 -23.31 -1.37 -14.26
C PRO A 173 -22.53 -0.10 -14.64
N ALA A 174 -22.97 0.67 -15.62
CA ALA A 174 -22.29 1.90 -16.03
C ALA A 174 -22.26 2.94 -14.90
N VAL A 175 -23.41 3.19 -14.25
CA VAL A 175 -23.46 4.13 -13.11
C VAL A 175 -22.73 3.57 -11.89
N LEU A 176 -22.84 2.27 -11.62
CA LEU A 176 -22.11 1.64 -10.52
C LEU A 176 -20.59 1.84 -10.66
N LEU A 177 -20.06 1.72 -11.87
CA LEU A 177 -18.65 1.95 -12.15
C LEU A 177 -18.27 3.43 -12.10
N LEU A 178 -19.17 4.33 -12.49
CA LEU A 178 -18.98 5.77 -12.31
C LEU A 178 -18.91 6.16 -10.82
N VAL A 179 -19.80 5.61 -10.00
CA VAL A 179 -19.80 5.77 -8.53
C VAL A 179 -18.50 5.23 -7.94
N LEU A 180 -18.05 4.04 -8.36
CA LEU A 180 -16.77 3.48 -7.93
C LEU A 180 -15.60 4.38 -8.35
N ALA A 181 -15.57 4.87 -9.59
CA ALA A 181 -14.53 5.76 -10.09
C ALA A 181 -14.44 7.03 -9.25
N ALA A 182 -15.59 7.64 -8.94
CA ALA A 182 -15.67 8.84 -8.12
C ALA A 182 -15.23 8.57 -6.66
N ALA A 183 -15.64 7.44 -6.07
CA ALA A 183 -15.22 7.04 -4.73
C ALA A 183 -13.69 6.81 -4.67
N LEU A 184 -13.12 6.12 -5.66
CA LEU A 184 -11.68 5.91 -5.76
C LEU A 184 -10.91 7.21 -5.97
N ALA A 185 -11.44 8.16 -6.76
CA ALA A 185 -10.85 9.48 -6.94
C ALA A 185 -10.86 10.29 -5.63
N GLY A 186 -11.94 10.26 -4.85
CA GLY A 186 -12.01 10.90 -3.52
C GLY A 186 -11.05 10.27 -2.52
N PHE A 187 -10.91 8.93 -2.55
CA PHE A 187 -9.90 8.21 -1.78
C PHE A 187 -8.46 8.58 -2.20
N LEU A 188 -8.22 8.77 -3.51
CA LEU A 188 -6.90 9.05 -4.07
C LEU A 188 -6.30 10.36 -3.51
N LEU A 189 -7.13 11.35 -3.16
CA LEU A 189 -6.68 12.57 -2.47
C LEU A 189 -5.90 12.29 -1.17
N HIS A 190 -6.25 11.21 -0.48
CA HIS A 190 -5.61 10.79 0.77
C HIS A 190 -4.55 9.71 0.58
N ASN A 191 -4.59 9.01 -0.55
CA ASN A 191 -3.66 7.93 -0.90
C ASN A 191 -2.51 8.38 -1.83
N TRP A 192 -2.57 9.61 -2.36
CA TRP A 192 -1.48 10.19 -3.16
C TRP A 192 -0.20 10.31 -2.34
N HIS A 193 0.95 10.11 -2.99
CA HIS A 193 2.22 10.12 -2.29
C HIS A 193 2.53 11.52 -1.71
N PRO A 194 2.84 11.65 -0.40
CA PRO A 194 2.93 10.59 0.62
C PRO A 194 1.57 10.15 1.20
N ALA A 195 1.26 8.85 1.13
CA ALA A 195 -0.06 8.34 1.51
C ALA A 195 -0.36 8.50 3.00
N ARG A 196 -1.57 8.98 3.31
CA ARG A 196 -2.11 9.14 4.68
C ARG A 196 -2.96 7.95 5.11
N ILE A 197 -3.53 7.24 4.15
CA ILE A 197 -4.37 6.05 4.33
C ILE A 197 -4.15 5.10 3.14
N ALA A 198 -4.12 3.79 3.42
CA ALA A 198 -3.94 2.73 2.43
C ALA A 198 -5.29 2.08 2.09
N LEU A 199 -5.40 1.52 0.88
CA LEU A 199 -6.64 0.93 0.39
C LEU A 199 -6.93 -0.40 1.11
N GLY A 200 -5.89 -1.18 1.41
CA GLY A 200 -6.00 -2.45 2.11
C GLY A 200 -6.51 -3.59 1.22
N ALA A 201 -6.53 -4.81 1.77
CA ALA A 201 -7.12 -5.95 1.09
C ALA A 201 -8.62 -5.78 0.90
N CYS A 202 -9.31 -5.09 1.82
CA CYS A 202 -10.73 -4.74 1.69
C CYS A 202 -11.03 -4.00 0.37
N GLY A 203 -10.43 -2.83 0.16
CA GLY A 203 -10.73 -1.99 -1.00
C GLY A 203 -10.15 -2.54 -2.30
N SER A 204 -8.96 -3.15 -2.26
CA SER A 204 -8.31 -3.67 -3.47
C SER A 204 -9.00 -4.92 -4.02
N LEU A 205 -9.50 -5.83 -3.16
CA LEU A 205 -10.29 -6.98 -3.61
C LEU A 205 -11.69 -6.54 -4.10
N PHE A 206 -12.36 -5.63 -3.38
CA PHE A 206 -13.63 -5.06 -3.82
C PHE A 206 -13.52 -4.42 -5.20
N THR A 207 -12.53 -3.54 -5.39
CA THR A 207 -12.30 -2.81 -6.64
C THR A 207 -12.01 -3.77 -7.78
N GLY A 208 -11.08 -4.71 -7.59
CA GLY A 208 -10.73 -5.68 -8.63
C GLY A 208 -11.90 -6.58 -9.04
N PHE A 209 -12.71 -7.00 -8.07
CA PHE A 209 -13.88 -7.83 -8.32
C PHE A 209 -14.97 -7.07 -9.06
N LEU A 210 -15.31 -5.86 -8.63
CA LEU A 210 -16.35 -5.03 -9.27
C LEU A 210 -15.97 -4.69 -10.71
N LEU A 211 -14.72 -4.25 -10.94
CA LEU A 211 -14.21 -3.91 -12.27
C LEU A 211 -14.23 -5.11 -13.22
N THR A 212 -13.67 -6.24 -12.78
CA THR A 212 -13.55 -7.41 -13.66
C THR A 212 -14.89 -8.09 -13.86
N GLY A 213 -15.73 -8.17 -12.82
CA GLY A 213 -17.07 -8.71 -12.91
C GLY A 213 -17.96 -7.89 -13.85
N ALA A 214 -17.95 -6.56 -13.74
CA ALA A 214 -18.69 -5.70 -14.66
C ALA A 214 -18.15 -5.80 -16.09
N ALA A 215 -16.84 -5.93 -16.27
CA ALA A 215 -16.25 -6.13 -17.59
C ALA A 215 -16.67 -7.46 -18.21
N VAL A 216 -16.78 -8.53 -17.43
CA VAL A 216 -17.31 -9.82 -17.90
C VAL A 216 -18.78 -9.71 -18.28
N LEU A 217 -19.60 -9.00 -17.49
CA LEU A 217 -21.01 -8.77 -17.81
C LEU A 217 -21.17 -7.98 -19.12
N ALA A 218 -20.41 -6.90 -19.32
CA ALA A 218 -20.43 -6.13 -20.57
C ALA A 218 -19.90 -6.91 -21.80
N ARG A 219 -19.37 -8.12 -21.60
CA ARG A 219 -18.85 -9.00 -22.65
C ARG A 219 -19.62 -10.32 -22.73
N SER A 220 -20.64 -10.56 -21.90
CA SER A 220 -21.51 -11.72 -22.07
C SER A 220 -22.31 -11.52 -23.36
N GLY A 221 -22.27 -12.51 -24.27
CA GLY A 221 -22.85 -12.40 -25.61
C GLY A 221 -21.84 -12.15 -26.74
N TYR A 222 -20.58 -11.80 -26.43
CA TYR A 222 -19.53 -11.68 -27.43
C TYR A 222 -18.72 -12.98 -27.60
N GLY A 223 -18.19 -13.20 -28.81
CA GLY A 223 -17.34 -14.35 -29.09
C GLY A 223 -16.13 -14.44 -28.14
N PRO A 224 -15.74 -15.66 -27.70
CA PRO A 224 -14.81 -15.86 -26.60
C PRO A 224 -13.43 -15.22 -26.83
N VAL A 225 -12.94 -15.26 -28.08
CA VAL A 225 -11.64 -14.68 -28.45
C VAL A 225 -11.66 -13.15 -28.38
N GLY A 226 -12.68 -12.51 -28.96
CA GLY A 226 -12.83 -11.05 -28.93
C GLY A 226 -13.14 -10.53 -27.53
N GLY A 227 -13.95 -11.26 -26.75
CA GLY A 227 -14.22 -10.98 -25.35
C GLY A 227 -12.95 -10.99 -24.50
N ALA A 228 -12.15 -12.07 -24.61
CA ALA A 228 -10.91 -12.20 -23.87
C ALA A 228 -9.89 -11.09 -24.20
N GLY A 229 -9.77 -10.71 -25.47
CA GLY A 229 -8.88 -9.62 -25.89
C GLY A 229 -9.21 -8.29 -25.21
N VAL A 230 -10.49 -7.91 -25.18
CA VAL A 230 -10.96 -6.68 -24.51
C VAL A 230 -10.72 -6.75 -23.01
N LEU A 231 -11.05 -7.87 -22.36
CA LEU A 231 -10.82 -8.07 -20.92
C LEU A 231 -9.33 -7.96 -20.56
N CYS A 232 -8.46 -8.55 -21.38
CA CYS A 232 -7.01 -8.45 -21.24
C CYS A 232 -6.53 -7.01 -21.40
N ALA A 233 -7.04 -6.26 -22.38
CA ALA A 233 -6.67 -4.87 -22.59
C ALA A 233 -7.07 -3.97 -21.41
N LEU A 234 -8.32 -4.10 -20.93
CA LEU A 234 -8.85 -3.31 -19.81
C LEU A 234 -8.11 -3.61 -18.49
N THR A 235 -7.59 -4.82 -18.31
CA THR A 235 -6.92 -5.27 -17.08
C THR A 235 -5.41 -5.46 -17.27
N ALA A 236 -4.84 -4.90 -18.33
CA ALA A 236 -3.46 -5.15 -18.74
C ALA A 236 -2.43 -4.80 -17.66
N VAL A 237 -2.58 -3.66 -16.99
CA VAL A 237 -1.63 -3.21 -15.95
C VAL A 237 -1.65 -4.10 -14.70
N PRO A 238 -2.81 -4.40 -14.08
CA PRO A 238 -2.88 -5.38 -13.00
C PRO A 238 -2.29 -6.73 -13.39
N VAL A 239 -2.67 -7.26 -14.56
CA VAL A 239 -2.20 -8.56 -15.05
C VAL A 239 -0.68 -8.54 -15.27
N ALA A 240 -0.14 -7.49 -15.88
CA ALA A 240 1.30 -7.33 -16.09
C ALA A 240 2.08 -7.31 -14.77
N ASP A 241 1.59 -6.63 -13.73
CA ASP A 241 2.21 -6.64 -12.41
C ASP A 241 2.21 -8.04 -11.79
N ALA A 242 1.06 -8.73 -11.85
CA ALA A 242 0.94 -10.09 -11.31
C ALA A 242 1.86 -11.08 -12.05
N VAL A 243 1.94 -10.99 -13.37
CA VAL A 243 2.80 -11.83 -14.21
C VAL A 243 4.27 -11.54 -13.93
N LEU A 244 4.67 -10.28 -13.82
CA LEU A 244 6.04 -9.88 -13.45
C LEU A 244 6.45 -10.48 -12.10
N VAL A 245 5.58 -10.38 -11.09
CA VAL A 245 5.84 -10.92 -9.76
C VAL A 245 5.93 -12.45 -9.80
N LEU A 246 5.03 -13.11 -10.53
CA LEU A 246 5.02 -14.56 -10.72
C LEU A 246 6.32 -15.04 -11.37
N LEU A 247 6.71 -14.44 -12.51
CA LEU A 247 7.94 -14.76 -13.24
C LEU A 247 9.18 -14.50 -12.38
N SER A 248 9.27 -13.30 -11.78
CA SER A 248 10.40 -12.92 -10.93
C SER A 248 10.62 -13.89 -9.77
N ARG A 249 9.53 -14.41 -9.17
CA ARG A 249 9.63 -15.35 -8.05
C ARG A 249 9.93 -16.77 -8.50
N ARG A 250 9.37 -17.21 -9.63
CA ARG A 250 9.71 -18.51 -10.24
C ARG A 250 11.18 -18.57 -10.62
N LEU A 251 11.71 -17.54 -11.30
CA LEU A 251 13.13 -17.44 -11.67
C LEU A 251 14.06 -17.37 -10.45
N ALA A 252 13.58 -16.82 -9.33
CA ALA A 252 14.32 -16.77 -8.08
C ALA A 252 14.09 -17.99 -7.15
N GLY A 253 13.29 -18.99 -7.55
CA GLY A 253 12.95 -20.16 -6.73
C GLY A 253 12.18 -19.82 -5.43
N ARG A 254 11.45 -18.70 -5.39
CA ARG A 254 10.74 -18.23 -4.19
C ARG A 254 9.24 -18.54 -4.23
N PRO A 255 8.62 -18.91 -3.08
CA PRO A 255 7.19 -19.15 -3.03
C PRO A 255 6.38 -17.85 -3.19
N LEU A 256 5.25 -17.93 -3.88
CA LEU A 256 4.32 -16.80 -4.09
C LEU A 256 3.71 -16.22 -2.81
N SER A 257 3.75 -16.98 -1.72
CA SER A 257 3.27 -16.57 -0.40
C SER A 257 4.19 -15.56 0.31
N ARG A 258 5.48 -15.50 -0.06
CA ARG A 258 6.42 -14.53 0.54
C ARG A 258 6.32 -13.18 -0.17
N GLY A 259 6.11 -12.11 0.61
CA GLY A 259 6.19 -10.74 0.10
C GLY A 259 7.61 -10.38 -0.33
N GLY A 260 7.74 -9.59 -1.39
CA GLY A 260 9.02 -9.17 -1.95
C GLY A 260 8.86 -7.90 -2.81
N PRO A 261 9.93 -7.09 -2.96
CA PRO A 261 9.89 -5.81 -3.67
C PRO A 261 9.99 -5.99 -5.19
N ASP A 262 9.14 -6.86 -5.76
CA ASP A 262 9.26 -7.36 -7.14
C ASP A 262 8.29 -6.71 -8.11
N HIS A 263 7.38 -5.89 -7.59
CA HIS A 263 6.30 -5.26 -8.33
C HIS A 263 6.78 -4.17 -9.29
N LEU A 264 5.95 -3.82 -10.29
CA LEU A 264 6.25 -2.84 -11.33
C LEU A 264 6.71 -1.51 -10.73
N ALA A 265 5.95 -0.97 -9.76
CA ALA A 265 6.27 0.33 -9.16
C ALA A 265 7.63 0.31 -8.43
N HIS A 266 8.00 -0.81 -7.79
CA HIS A 266 9.30 -0.91 -7.14
C HIS A 266 10.45 -0.98 -8.14
N ARG A 267 10.27 -1.69 -9.27
CA ARG A 267 11.28 -1.78 -10.33
C ARG A 267 11.44 -0.46 -11.08
N LEU A 268 10.36 0.24 -11.36
CA LEU A 268 10.40 1.60 -11.92
C LEU A 268 11.18 2.56 -11.01
N ARG A 269 10.98 2.46 -9.69
CA ARG A 269 11.76 3.25 -8.72
C ARG A 269 13.25 2.87 -8.70
N ARG A 270 13.60 1.62 -8.96
CA ARG A 270 15.01 1.20 -9.11
C ARG A 270 15.66 1.72 -10.40
N LEU A 271 14.87 2.05 -11.41
CA LEU A 271 15.32 2.72 -12.64
C LEU A 271 15.52 4.23 -12.47
N GLY A 272 15.26 4.78 -11.28
CA GLY A 272 15.45 6.20 -10.98
C GLY A 272 14.17 7.03 -10.95
N LEU A 273 13.00 6.45 -11.23
CA LEU A 273 11.73 7.19 -11.12
C LEU A 273 11.35 7.50 -9.66
N THR A 274 10.75 8.68 -9.46
CA THR A 274 10.14 9.04 -8.18
C THR A 274 8.89 8.18 -7.93
N ALA A 275 8.43 8.12 -6.67
CA ALA A 275 7.20 7.38 -6.34
C ALA A 275 5.99 7.90 -7.13
N GLN A 276 5.88 9.23 -7.31
CA GLN A 276 4.85 9.86 -8.12
C GLN A 276 5.02 9.56 -9.61
N GLY A 277 6.26 9.61 -10.13
CA GLY A 277 6.55 9.27 -11.53
C GLY A 277 6.13 7.83 -11.88
N ALA A 278 6.36 6.87 -10.97
CA ALA A 278 5.90 5.49 -11.17
C ALA A 278 4.37 5.38 -11.25
N VAL A 279 3.63 6.13 -10.42
CA VAL A 279 2.16 6.17 -10.47
C VAL A 279 1.67 6.75 -11.79
N VAL A 280 2.26 7.85 -12.24
CA VAL A 280 1.89 8.51 -13.51
C VAL A 280 2.16 7.60 -14.71
N VAL A 281 3.32 6.94 -14.76
CA VAL A 281 3.65 6.00 -15.84
C VAL A 281 2.69 4.81 -15.87
N LEU A 282 2.38 4.22 -14.70
CA LEU A 282 1.44 3.10 -14.62
C LEU A 282 0.00 3.52 -14.94
N GLY A 283 -0.41 4.72 -14.51
CA GLY A 283 -1.71 5.30 -14.84
C GLY A 283 -1.83 5.62 -16.33
N GLY A 284 -0.80 6.19 -16.95
CA GLY A 284 -0.74 6.43 -18.38
C GLY A 284 -0.76 5.15 -19.20
N ALA A 285 0.00 4.13 -18.79
CA ALA A 285 -0.04 2.80 -19.41
C ALA A 285 -1.43 2.15 -19.28
N ALA A 286 -2.08 2.28 -18.13
CA ALA A 286 -3.45 1.82 -17.92
C ALA A 286 -4.43 2.56 -18.83
N LEU A 287 -4.29 3.88 -18.97
CA LEU A 287 -5.14 4.71 -19.83
C LEU A 287 -5.01 4.30 -21.29
N CYS A 288 -3.79 4.16 -21.81
CA CYS A 288 -3.57 3.70 -23.18
C CYS A 288 -4.20 2.32 -23.42
N ALA A 289 -3.97 1.36 -22.52
CA ALA A 289 -4.52 0.01 -22.63
C ALA A 289 -6.06 0.00 -22.57
N VAL A 290 -6.64 0.80 -21.67
CA VAL A 290 -8.09 0.95 -21.53
C VAL A 290 -8.71 1.60 -22.77
N VAL A 291 -8.12 2.67 -23.30
CA VAL A 291 -8.60 3.32 -24.53
C VAL A 291 -8.62 2.33 -25.69
N VAL A 292 -7.54 1.56 -25.87
CA VAL A 292 -7.52 0.50 -26.88
C VAL A 292 -8.60 -0.56 -26.62
N GLY A 293 -8.81 -0.96 -25.37
CA GLY A 293 -9.87 -1.89 -24.97
C GLY A 293 -11.27 -1.39 -25.33
N VAL A 294 -11.57 -0.12 -25.05
CA VAL A 294 -12.86 0.52 -25.38
C VAL A 294 -13.04 0.68 -26.89
N LEU A 295 -11.98 1.06 -27.61
CA LEU A 295 -12.02 1.15 -29.07
C LEU A 295 -12.23 -0.22 -29.74
N ALA A 296 -11.60 -1.26 -29.21
CA ALA A 296 -11.81 -2.64 -29.67
C ALA A 296 -13.22 -3.14 -29.33
N HIS A 297 -13.75 -2.76 -28.17
CA HIS A 297 -15.12 -3.09 -27.77
C HIS A 297 -16.16 -2.46 -28.69
N THR A 298 -15.98 -1.19 -29.06
CA THR A 298 -16.87 -0.47 -29.98
C THR A 298 -16.69 -0.86 -31.46
N GLY A 299 -15.85 -1.85 -31.76
CA GLY A 299 -15.58 -2.31 -33.13
C GLY A 299 -14.80 -1.33 -34.00
N ARG A 300 -14.32 -0.20 -33.45
CA ARG A 300 -13.52 0.79 -34.18
C ARG A 300 -12.12 0.32 -34.52
N VAL A 301 -11.62 -0.66 -33.76
CA VAL A 301 -10.33 -1.27 -33.98
C VAL A 301 -10.48 -2.78 -33.92
N GLY A 302 -9.84 -3.50 -34.84
CA GLY A 302 -9.88 -4.95 -34.87
C GLY A 302 -9.28 -5.58 -33.61
N GLY A 303 -9.67 -6.83 -33.30
CA GLY A 303 -9.17 -7.57 -32.13
C GLY A 303 -7.64 -7.69 -32.05
N GLN A 304 -6.93 -7.48 -33.15
CA GLN A 304 -5.48 -7.39 -33.21
C GLN A 304 -4.90 -6.24 -32.35
N ALA A 305 -5.66 -5.18 -32.07
CA ALA A 305 -5.19 -4.13 -31.17
C ALA A 305 -5.03 -4.58 -29.72
N ALA A 306 -5.81 -5.57 -29.29
CA ALA A 306 -5.57 -6.21 -28.00
C ALA A 306 -4.21 -6.95 -27.98
N LEU A 307 -3.74 -7.46 -29.12
CA LEU A 307 -2.42 -8.09 -29.23
C LEU A 307 -1.29 -7.05 -29.11
N TRP A 308 -1.46 -5.84 -29.63
CA TRP A 308 -0.49 -4.76 -29.44
C TRP A 308 -0.38 -4.35 -27.97
N VAL A 309 -1.51 -4.27 -27.25
CA VAL A 309 -1.51 -4.02 -25.80
C VAL A 309 -0.85 -5.16 -25.05
N ALA A 310 -1.17 -6.41 -25.38
CA ALA A 310 -0.55 -7.59 -24.78
C ALA A 310 0.96 -7.65 -25.05
N GLY A 311 1.39 -7.34 -26.28
CA GLY A 311 2.78 -7.27 -26.69
C GLY A 311 3.55 -6.16 -25.96
N GLY A 312 2.97 -4.96 -25.85
CA GLY A 312 3.53 -3.86 -25.08
C GLY A 312 3.66 -4.18 -23.59
N ALA A 313 2.62 -4.78 -22.99
CA ALA A 313 2.66 -5.25 -21.61
C ALA A 313 3.74 -6.33 -21.41
N ALA A 314 3.83 -7.31 -22.31
CA ALA A 314 4.85 -8.36 -22.27
C ALA A 314 6.26 -7.79 -22.41
N ALA A 315 6.49 -6.88 -23.35
CA ALA A 315 7.77 -6.19 -23.53
C ALA A 315 8.16 -5.39 -22.28
N GLY A 316 7.22 -4.67 -21.68
CA GLY A 316 7.43 -3.95 -20.41
C GLY A 316 7.80 -4.89 -19.27
N VAL A 317 7.09 -6.02 -19.13
CA VAL A 317 7.39 -7.06 -18.13
C VAL A 317 8.78 -7.63 -18.36
N LEU A 318 9.12 -8.05 -19.58
CA LEU A 318 10.42 -8.63 -19.92
C LEU A 318 11.57 -7.64 -19.72
N GLY A 319 11.38 -6.38 -20.11
CA GLY A 319 12.34 -5.31 -19.90
C GLY A 319 12.59 -5.06 -18.41
N LEU A 320 11.52 -4.97 -17.61
CA LEU A 320 11.63 -4.79 -16.17
C LEU A 320 12.17 -6.03 -15.45
N LEU A 321 11.98 -7.23 -15.99
CA LEU A 321 12.56 -8.47 -15.46
C LEU A 321 14.10 -8.43 -15.45
N ARG A 322 14.72 -7.69 -16.38
CA ARG A 322 16.18 -7.48 -16.43
C ARG A 322 16.72 -6.72 -15.22
N VAL A 323 15.90 -5.89 -14.58
CA VAL A 323 16.26 -5.20 -13.34
C VAL A 323 16.29 -6.21 -12.19
N ARG A 324 17.46 -6.76 -11.85
CA ARG A 324 17.55 -7.80 -10.81
C ARG A 324 17.18 -7.23 -9.44
N VAL A 325 16.07 -7.73 -8.88
CA VAL A 325 15.63 -7.41 -7.51
C VAL A 325 16.23 -8.39 -6.50
N TYR A 326 16.40 -9.65 -6.91
CA TYR A 326 17.04 -10.69 -6.13
C TYR A 326 18.48 -10.90 -6.61
N GLY A 327 19.43 -10.92 -5.69
CA GLY A 327 20.79 -11.36 -5.96
C GLY A 327 20.81 -12.85 -6.37
N PRO A 328 21.87 -13.32 -7.04
CA PRO A 328 21.99 -14.73 -7.38
C PRO A 328 21.76 -15.55 -6.12
N ALA A 329 20.85 -16.53 -6.22
CA ALA A 329 20.62 -17.48 -5.15
C ALA A 329 21.98 -18.12 -4.87
N ARG A 330 22.67 -17.68 -3.81
CA ARG A 330 23.78 -18.46 -3.28
C ARG A 330 23.18 -19.82 -3.01
N LEU A 331 23.60 -20.78 -3.83
CA LEU A 331 23.32 -22.18 -3.64
C LEU A 331 23.50 -22.44 -2.15
N ARG A 332 22.42 -22.79 -1.46
CA ARG A 332 22.49 -23.40 -0.14
C ARG A 332 23.08 -24.79 -0.33
N ARG A 333 24.36 -24.84 -0.69
CA ARG A 333 25.23 -26.01 -0.68
C ARG A 333 26.53 -25.51 -0.05
N GLY A 334 26.84 -26.03 1.14
CA GLY A 334 28.08 -25.75 1.85
C GLY A 334 27.95 -24.72 2.97
N ALA A 335 27.43 -25.14 4.12
CA ALA A 335 27.92 -24.74 5.44
C ALA A 335 27.13 -25.50 6.51
N GLY A 336 27.29 -26.82 6.53
CA GLY A 336 27.23 -27.56 7.78
C GLY A 336 28.47 -27.21 8.60
N VAL A 337 28.56 -25.98 9.06
CA VAL A 337 29.48 -25.59 10.13
C VAL A 337 28.58 -25.14 11.26
N ARG A 338 28.17 -26.12 12.08
CA ARG A 338 27.65 -25.84 13.41
C ARG A 338 28.79 -25.18 14.19
N ALA A 339 28.78 -23.86 14.28
CA ALA A 339 29.53 -23.19 15.32
C ALA A 339 28.91 -23.57 16.68
N PRO A 340 29.65 -24.15 17.63
CA PRO A 340 29.10 -24.48 18.94
C PRO A 340 28.94 -23.18 19.73
N VAL A 341 27.70 -22.86 20.11
CA VAL A 341 27.40 -21.80 21.07
C VAL A 341 27.51 -22.37 22.48
N ARG A 342 28.59 -21.99 23.16
CA ARG A 342 28.83 -21.80 24.62
C ARG A 342 27.97 -22.55 25.65
N ARG A 343 28.64 -23.14 26.64
CA ARG A 343 28.34 -22.92 28.08
C ARG A 343 29.62 -23.00 28.94
N ALA A 344 30.10 -21.84 29.39
CA ALA A 344 30.98 -21.77 30.57
C ALA A 344 30.07 -21.86 31.80
N GLY A 345 30.05 -23.02 32.45
CA GLY A 345 29.40 -23.23 33.74
C GLY A 345 30.41 -23.01 34.85
N GLY A 346 30.38 -21.84 35.48
CA GLY A 346 31.03 -21.60 36.76
C GLY A 346 30.05 -21.94 37.89
N ARG A 347 30.36 -22.99 38.67
CA ARG A 347 29.76 -23.24 39.98
C ARG A 347 30.86 -23.77 40.92
N GLY A 348 30.99 -23.12 42.08
CA GLY A 348 31.33 -23.81 43.33
C GLY A 348 32.61 -23.37 44.04
N ALA A 349 32.50 -22.41 44.96
CA ALA A 349 33.14 -22.37 46.30
C ALA A 349 32.54 -21.14 47.03
N ALA A 350 31.52 -21.31 47.88
CA ALA A 350 31.62 -21.51 49.35
C ALA A 350 32.24 -20.29 50.05
N ALA A 351 31.45 -19.38 50.63
CA ALA A 351 30.87 -19.42 51.99
C ALA A 351 31.79 -18.76 53.05
N ALA A 352 31.42 -17.55 53.50
CA ALA A 352 31.77 -16.94 54.79
C ALA A 352 30.85 -15.71 55.01
N ASP A 353 29.92 -15.83 55.97
CA ASP A 353 29.67 -14.91 57.10
C ASP A 353 28.53 -13.90 56.78
N ARG A 354 27.36 -13.93 57.45
CA ARG A 354 27.06 -13.53 58.86
C ARG A 354 27.47 -12.07 59.08
N ASP A 355 26.67 -11.10 59.52
CA ASP A 355 25.43 -11.01 60.29
C ASP A 355 24.81 -9.60 60.11
N ALA A 356 23.65 -9.37 60.76
CA ALA A 356 22.94 -8.11 61.09
C ALA A 356 21.95 -7.57 60.02
N GLU A 357 20.62 -7.82 60.12
CA GLU A 357 19.64 -7.35 61.14
C GLU A 357 19.42 -5.83 61.03
N ALA A 358 18.38 -5.36 60.32
CA ALA A 358 16.98 -5.16 60.72
C ALA A 358 16.71 -3.76 61.34
N ALA A 359 15.42 -3.39 61.31
CA ALA A 359 14.75 -2.18 61.80
C ALA A 359 14.78 -0.98 60.84
N ASP A 360 13.69 -0.44 60.28
CA ASP A 360 12.30 -0.12 60.71
C ASP A 360 12.12 1.41 60.76
N ARG A 361 11.07 1.86 60.05
CA ARG A 361 10.23 3.07 60.22
C ARG A 361 10.79 4.50 60.16
N ASP A 362 10.24 5.20 59.18
CA ASP A 362 9.33 6.37 59.29
C ASP A 362 9.66 7.54 60.22
N ALA A 363 9.61 8.73 59.61
CA ALA A 363 8.84 9.92 60.00
C ALA A 363 9.65 11.23 60.03
N GLU A 364 9.05 12.24 59.36
CA GLU A 364 9.00 13.69 59.68
C GLU A 364 10.33 14.43 59.91
N GLY A 365 10.61 15.59 59.32
CA GLY A 365 9.77 16.73 58.98
C GLY A 365 10.52 18.01 59.44
N ALA A 366 10.25 19.14 58.78
CA ALA A 366 10.68 20.51 59.13
C ALA A 366 12.19 20.85 58.94
N ASP A 367 12.64 22.08 58.70
CA ASP A 367 12.12 23.37 58.23
C ASP A 367 13.35 24.33 58.27
N ARG A 368 13.41 25.35 57.40
CA ARG A 368 14.27 26.58 57.47
C ARG A 368 15.80 26.39 57.63
N SER A 369 16.67 26.97 56.81
CA SER A 369 16.89 28.43 56.68
C SER A 369 18.18 28.70 55.86
N VAL A 370 18.20 29.81 55.14
CA VAL A 370 19.34 30.48 54.47
C VAL A 370 19.79 31.62 55.40
N PRO A 371 21.09 31.97 55.62
CA PRO A 371 21.95 32.75 54.70
C PRO A 371 23.46 32.35 54.78
N GLY A 372 24.43 32.79 53.98
CA GLY A 372 24.64 33.84 52.99
C GLY A 372 26.16 34.11 52.91
N ALA A 373 26.65 34.68 51.80
CA ALA A 373 27.99 35.32 51.61
C ALA A 373 29.25 34.40 51.66
N SER A 374 30.34 34.57 50.91
CA SER A 374 30.77 35.54 49.91
C SER A 374 32.11 35.11 49.23
N ARG A 375 32.35 35.68 48.05
CA ARG A 375 33.65 36.14 47.47
C ARG A 375 34.73 35.17 46.93
N GLY A 376 34.95 35.35 45.61
CA GLY A 376 36.27 35.58 44.99
C GLY A 376 36.87 34.36 44.27
N ASN A 377 37.55 34.45 43.12
CA ASN A 377 37.99 35.56 42.28
C ASN A 377 38.77 34.98 41.07
N ARG A 378 38.56 35.55 39.86
CA ARG A 378 39.48 35.60 38.68
C ARG A 378 39.90 34.25 38.02
N SER A 379 40.17 34.14 36.72
CA SER A 379 40.51 35.07 35.63
C SER A 379 40.27 34.37 34.28
N ARG A 380 39.49 34.96 33.37
CA ARG A 380 39.88 35.66 32.11
C ARG A 380 40.49 34.81 30.98
N GLY A 381 39.80 34.87 29.84
CA GLY A 381 40.32 34.60 28.49
C GLY A 381 39.19 34.73 27.45
N ARG A 382 38.90 35.96 27.01
CA ARG A 382 37.95 36.25 25.90
C ARG A 382 38.66 36.09 24.56
N CYS A 383 37.96 35.57 23.56
CA CYS A 383 38.11 36.04 22.17
C CYS A 383 36.73 36.48 21.66
N VAL A 384 36.76 37.65 21.02
CA VAL A 384 35.65 38.50 20.61
C VAL A 384 35.27 38.17 19.16
N LEU A 385 33.96 38.11 18.87
CA LEU A 385 33.39 38.18 17.52
C LEU A 385 33.18 39.66 17.13
N PRO A 386 33.34 40.07 15.86
CA PRO A 386 32.64 41.26 15.36
C PRO A 386 31.16 40.88 15.14
N GLY A 387 30.14 41.55 15.69
CA GLY A 387 29.90 42.99 15.76
C GLY A 387 29.07 43.39 14.53
N GLY A 388 27.75 43.17 14.52
CA GLY A 388 26.71 44.18 14.80
C GLY A 388 25.78 44.24 13.57
N ASP A 389 24.48 44.55 13.60
CA ASP A 389 23.61 45.08 14.66
C ASP A 389 22.13 44.82 14.31
N PHE A 390 21.33 44.63 15.38
CA PHE A 390 19.95 45.09 15.68
C PHE A 390 18.91 45.28 14.54
N SER A 391 17.62 44.97 14.65
CA SER A 391 16.63 44.80 15.72
C SER A 391 15.40 44.09 15.06
N GLY A 392 14.41 43.46 15.66
CA GLY A 392 13.86 43.44 17.01
C GLY A 392 12.55 42.61 17.01
N SER A 393 12.17 42.18 18.22
CA SER A 393 10.86 41.66 18.65
C SER A 393 10.58 40.13 18.64
N SER A 394 10.33 39.67 19.87
CA SER A 394 9.60 38.46 20.31
C SER A 394 10.29 37.09 20.21
N GLY A 395 11.18 36.85 21.17
CA GLY A 395 11.66 35.52 21.53
C GLY A 395 10.72 34.83 22.52
N HIS A 396 10.17 33.69 22.12
CA HIS A 396 9.77 32.63 23.05
C HIS A 396 9.98 31.20 22.53
N GLU A 397 10.54 31.01 21.32
CA GLU A 397 10.60 29.68 20.66
C GLU A 397 12.00 29.22 20.23
N TYR A 398 13.07 29.82 20.77
CA TYR A 398 14.45 29.45 20.38
C TYR A 398 15.30 28.82 21.49
N ARG A 399 14.79 28.71 22.72
CA ARG A 399 15.56 28.19 23.87
C ARG A 399 15.54 26.66 24.01
N GLU A 400 14.71 25.94 23.26
CA GLU A 400 14.71 24.46 23.27
C GLU A 400 15.51 23.79 22.14
N ARG A 401 15.89 24.52 21.09
CA ARG A 401 16.65 23.95 19.96
C ARG A 401 18.18 24.05 20.09
N ALA A 402 18.70 24.96 20.93
CA ALA A 402 20.14 25.05 21.19
C ALA A 402 20.65 24.00 22.21
N GLY A 403 19.76 23.43 23.05
CA GLY A 403 20.13 22.44 24.07
C GLY A 403 20.33 21.01 23.57
N ARG A 404 19.81 20.65 22.38
CA ARG A 404 19.92 19.27 21.84
C ARG A 404 21.05 19.08 20.83
N GLY A 405 21.63 20.17 20.31
CA GLY A 405 22.80 20.12 19.41
C GLY A 405 24.14 19.96 20.13
N ALA A 406 24.25 20.41 21.38
CA ALA A 406 25.49 20.34 22.17
C ALA A 406 25.75 18.96 22.81
N VAL A 407 24.73 18.10 22.90
CA VAL A 407 24.85 16.76 23.50
C VAL A 407 25.27 15.70 22.46
N ALA A 408 24.90 15.87 21.18
CA ALA A 408 25.25 14.91 20.11
C ALA A 408 26.69 15.05 19.58
N CYS A 409 27.37 16.18 19.83
CA CYS A 409 28.78 16.38 19.44
C CYS A 409 29.76 15.83 20.49
N LYS A 410 29.34 15.75 21.77
CA LYS A 410 30.18 15.29 22.90
C LYS A 410 30.36 13.76 22.95
N GLU A 411 29.48 12.99 22.33
CA GLU A 411 29.60 11.54 22.21
C GLU A 411 30.48 11.08 21.04
N ARG A 412 30.67 11.92 20.01
CA ARG A 412 31.45 11.55 18.82
C ARG A 412 32.97 11.70 19.01
N ILE A 413 33.42 12.50 19.98
CA ILE A 413 34.85 12.69 20.30
C ILE A 413 35.37 11.64 21.32
N ARG A 414 34.46 10.99 22.07
CA ARG A 414 34.82 10.02 23.12
C ARG A 414 35.06 8.59 22.61
N VAL A 415 34.64 8.27 21.38
CA VAL A 415 34.79 6.93 20.78
C VAL A 415 36.06 6.81 19.93
N GLU A 416 36.60 7.93 19.44
CA GLU A 416 37.76 7.95 18.54
C GLU A 416 39.12 8.08 19.28
N SER A 417 39.09 8.48 20.54
CA SER A 417 40.26 8.58 21.43
C SER A 417 40.59 7.29 22.20
N ALA A 418 39.76 6.24 22.10
CA ALA A 418 39.98 4.95 22.76
C ALA A 418 40.62 3.85 21.87
N ARG A 419 41.06 4.21 20.65
CA ARG A 419 41.73 3.27 19.70
C ARG A 419 43.24 3.52 19.50
N LEU A 420 43.86 4.44 20.22
CA LEU A 420 45.27 4.83 19.99
C LEU A 420 46.19 4.75 21.23
N THR A 421 45.80 4.04 22.29
CA THR A 421 46.67 3.82 23.45
C THR A 421 46.69 2.34 23.85
N SER A 422 47.54 1.56 23.18
CA SER A 422 48.21 0.39 23.75
C SER A 422 49.48 0.13 22.92
N VAL A 423 50.46 1.02 23.08
CA VAL A 423 51.86 0.72 22.77
C VAL A 423 52.45 0.25 24.09
N ASP A 424 52.83 -1.02 24.17
CA ASP A 424 53.60 -1.57 25.30
C ASP A 424 55.11 -1.42 25.01
N PRO A 425 55.96 -1.23 26.04
CA PRO A 425 57.35 -0.85 25.88
C PRO A 425 58.29 -2.07 25.75
N SER A 426 59.34 -1.91 24.95
CA SER A 426 60.52 -2.80 24.92
C SER A 426 61.25 -2.82 26.27
N PRO A 427 62.03 -3.89 26.53
CA PRO A 427 63.38 -3.75 27.06
C PRO A 427 64.42 -4.37 26.10
N GLY A 428 65.60 -3.74 26.03
CA GLY A 428 66.63 -3.99 25.03
C GLY A 428 67.70 -5.03 25.38
N VAL A 429 68.93 -4.73 24.93
CA VAL A 429 70.23 -5.46 25.08
C VAL A 429 70.41 -6.52 23.96
N MET A 430 71.48 -6.63 23.17
CA MET A 430 72.92 -6.37 23.37
C MET A 430 73.67 -6.23 22.01
N HIS A 431 74.86 -5.61 22.06
CA HIS A 431 76.06 -5.74 21.21
C HIS A 431 76.15 -7.02 20.34
N THR A 432 76.70 -7.02 19.12
CA THR A 432 77.93 -6.42 18.56
C THR A 432 77.82 -6.24 17.06
#